data_AF-A0A2M7F3Z5-F1
#
_entry.id   AF-A0A2M7F3Z5-F1
#
_cell.length_a   1.000
_cell.length_b   1.000
_cell.length_c   1.000
_cell.angle_alpha   90.00
_cell.angle_beta   90.00
_cell.angle_gamma   90.00
#
_symmetry.space_group_name_H-M   'P 1'
#
loop_
_entity.id
_entity.type
_entity.pdbx_description
1 polymer ?
#
loop_
_entity_poly.entity_id
_entity_poly.type
_entity_poly.pdbx_seq_one_letter_code
_entity_poly.pdbx_strand_id
1 'polypeptide(L)'
;LQHVMSHALPVFWRLHRVHHTDLDFDVTTGLRFHPLEIFISMLYKAALAAALGAHPFGVLLFEVILNSSAQFNHGNVAIPLSLDRILRRFVVTPDMHRVHHSWKVKETNSNFGFFFPWWDRLFGTYRDQPQEGHREMTIGLKEYRDFEKLNLLRLLWIPFEIKIGGYSFRRDD
;
A
#
# COMPACT_ATOMS: atom_id res chain seq x y z
N LEU A 1 -10.50 -5.14 -0.53
CA LEU A 1 -11.19 -4.59 -1.71
C LEU A 1 -10.77 -3.16 -2.01
N GLN A 2 -10.90 -2.20 -1.07
CA GLN A 2 -10.48 -0.80 -1.29
C GLN A 2 -9.07 -0.69 -1.87
N HIS A 3 -8.08 -1.32 -1.24
CA HIS A 3 -6.69 -1.25 -1.70
C HIS A 3 -6.49 -1.83 -3.11
N VAL A 4 -7.15 -2.95 -3.42
CA VAL A 4 -7.17 -3.51 -4.78
C VAL A 4 -7.76 -2.50 -5.77
N MET A 5 -8.87 -1.83 -5.44
CA MET A 5 -9.46 -0.79 -6.30
C MET A 5 -8.55 0.43 -6.45
N SER A 6 -7.79 0.80 -5.41
CA SER A 6 -6.78 1.85 -5.49
C SER A 6 -5.70 1.55 -6.52
N HIS A 7 -5.38 0.28 -6.78
CA HIS A 7 -4.49 -0.12 -7.86
C HIS A 7 -5.22 -0.36 -9.19
N ALA A 8 -6.43 -0.91 -9.14
CA ALA A 8 -7.16 -1.43 -10.30
C ALA A 8 -8.04 -0.42 -11.04
N LEU A 9 -8.24 0.79 -10.49
CA LEU A 9 -8.98 1.85 -11.15
C LEU A 9 -8.03 3.01 -11.43
N PRO A 10 -7.85 3.45 -12.69
CA PRO A 10 -6.87 4.48 -13.04
C PRO A 10 -7.01 5.77 -12.24
N VAL A 11 -8.24 6.20 -11.92
CA VAL A 11 -8.50 7.40 -11.13
C VAL A 11 -7.99 7.25 -9.69
N PHE A 12 -8.24 6.10 -9.06
CA PHE A 12 -7.76 5.87 -7.70
C PHE A 12 -6.26 5.60 -7.67
N TRP A 13 -5.70 4.95 -8.71
CA TRP A 13 -4.25 4.77 -8.83
C TRP A 13 -3.51 6.10 -8.92
N ARG A 14 -4.07 7.11 -9.60
CA ARG A 14 -3.44 8.44 -9.65
C ARG A 14 -3.27 9.07 -8.27
N LEU A 15 -4.18 8.79 -7.35
CA LEU A 15 -4.08 9.23 -5.96
C LEU A 15 -3.12 8.32 -5.17
N HIS A 16 -3.35 7.01 -5.24
CA HIS A 16 -2.63 6.02 -4.47
C HIS A 16 -1.15 5.91 -4.86
N ARG A 17 -0.77 6.19 -6.11
CA ARG A 17 0.63 6.17 -6.53
C ARG A 17 1.51 7.18 -5.80
N VAL A 18 0.93 8.21 -5.15
CA VAL A 18 1.69 9.13 -4.28
C VAL A 18 2.34 8.36 -3.13
N HIS A 19 1.61 7.41 -2.54
CA HIS A 19 2.11 6.47 -1.55
C HIS A 19 3.32 5.68 -2.08
N HIS A 20 3.21 5.16 -3.30
CA HIS A 20 4.27 4.41 -3.97
C HIS A 20 5.39 5.28 -4.56
N THR A 21 5.37 6.61 -4.42
CA THR A 21 6.49 7.44 -4.87
C THR A 21 7.62 7.52 -3.86
N ASP A 22 7.43 6.97 -2.66
CA ASP A 22 8.48 6.88 -1.66
C ASP A 22 9.65 6.03 -2.19
N LEU A 23 10.86 6.58 -2.10
CA LEU A 23 12.09 5.91 -2.53
C LEU A 23 12.76 5.17 -1.38
N ASP A 24 12.38 5.56 -0.16
CA ASP A 24 12.72 4.88 1.08
C ASP A 24 11.50 4.09 1.56
N PHE A 25 11.70 3.21 2.54
CA PHE A 25 10.61 2.42 3.12
C PHE A 25 10.75 2.40 4.64
N ASP A 26 9.88 3.14 5.31
CA ASP A 26 9.75 3.15 6.76
C ASP A 26 8.34 3.52 7.21
N VAL A 27 8.14 3.64 8.52
CA VAL A 27 6.83 3.91 9.12
C VAL A 27 6.14 5.16 8.53
N THR A 28 6.91 6.14 8.05
CA THR A 28 6.40 7.38 7.44
C THR A 28 5.83 7.14 6.04
N THR A 29 6.28 6.10 5.33
CA THR A 29 5.66 5.66 4.08
C THR A 29 4.19 5.38 4.30
N GLY A 30 3.82 4.77 5.43
CA GLY A 30 2.43 4.52 5.84
C GLY A 30 1.56 5.77 6.06
N LEU A 31 2.13 6.98 5.92
CA LEU A 31 1.45 8.26 6.03
C LEU A 31 1.44 9.06 4.71
N ARG A 32 2.14 8.60 3.65
CA ARG A 32 2.33 9.32 2.39
C ARG A 32 1.14 9.20 1.42
N PHE A 33 -0.07 9.52 1.90
CA PHE A 33 -1.27 9.50 1.07
C PHE A 33 -1.66 10.90 0.57
N HIS A 34 -2.25 10.96 -0.63
CA HIS A 34 -2.83 12.20 -1.11
C HIS A 34 -4.07 12.58 -0.28
N PRO A 35 -4.29 13.85 0.11
CA PRO A 35 -5.44 14.25 0.94
C PRO A 35 -6.80 13.85 0.35
N LEU A 36 -6.95 13.89 -0.98
CA LEU A 36 -8.18 13.42 -1.65
C LEU A 36 -8.42 11.91 -1.45
N GLU A 37 -7.37 11.09 -1.40
CA GLU A 37 -7.51 9.66 -1.11
C GLU A 37 -8.03 9.44 0.30
N ILE A 38 -7.46 10.15 1.28
CA ILE A 38 -7.88 10.10 2.67
C ILE A 38 -9.35 10.52 2.79
N PHE A 39 -9.74 11.63 2.15
CA PHE A 39 -11.11 12.12 2.17
C PHE A 39 -12.11 11.11 1.57
N ILE A 40 -11.80 10.53 0.40
CA ILE A 40 -12.64 9.50 -0.24
C ILE A 40 -12.74 8.24 0.64
N SER A 41 -11.62 7.80 1.21
CA SER A 41 -11.54 6.67 2.15
C SER A 41 -12.42 6.90 3.38
N MET A 42 -12.36 8.10 3.96
CA MET A 42 -13.19 8.48 5.12
C MET A 42 -14.67 8.45 4.78
N LEU A 43 -15.09 9.05 3.66
CA LEU A 43 -16.50 9.06 3.24
C LEU A 43 -17.04 7.64 3.02
N TYR A 44 -16.29 6.79 2.32
CA TYR A 44 -16.67 5.41 2.08
C TYR A 44 -16.80 4.61 3.39
N LYS A 45 -15.80 4.69 4.27
CA LYS A 45 -15.81 3.97 5.55
C LYS A 45 -16.95 4.46 6.46
N ALA A 46 -17.17 5.77 6.54
CA ALA A 46 -18.25 6.36 7.33
C ALA A 46 -19.63 5.95 6.80
N ALA A 47 -19.84 5.99 5.48
CA ALA A 47 -21.09 5.56 4.85
C ALA A 47 -21.36 4.06 5.12
N LEU A 48 -20.35 3.21 4.99
CA LEU A 48 -20.48 1.78 5.27
C LEU A 48 -20.77 1.51 6.74
N ALA A 49 -20.07 2.18 7.66
CA ALA A 49 -20.32 2.07 9.09
C ALA A 49 -21.75 2.50 9.45
N ALA A 50 -22.23 3.61 8.89
CA ALA A 50 -23.59 4.08 9.09
C ALA A 50 -24.64 3.09 8.52
N ALA A 51 -24.42 2.59 7.30
CA ALA A 51 -25.31 1.63 6.66
C ALA A 51 -25.42 0.30 7.42
N LEU A 52 -24.32 -0.14 8.06
CA LEU A 52 -24.30 -1.33 8.91
C LEU A 52 -24.82 -1.08 10.33
N GLY A 53 -25.13 0.17 10.69
CA GLY A 53 -25.49 0.54 12.07
C GLY A 53 -24.36 0.27 13.06
N ALA A 54 -23.10 0.42 12.62
CA ALA A 54 -21.94 0.09 13.44
C ALA A 54 -21.86 0.99 14.69
N HIS A 55 -21.61 0.38 15.84
CA HIS A 55 -21.46 1.12 17.10
C HIS A 55 -20.23 2.05 17.02
N PRO A 56 -20.32 3.33 17.46
CA PRO A 56 -19.22 4.29 17.33
C PRO A 56 -17.89 3.82 17.95
N PHE A 57 -17.95 3.15 19.10
CA PHE A 57 -16.76 2.57 19.72
C PHE A 57 -16.12 1.46 18.87
N GLY A 58 -16.92 0.68 18.15
CA GLY A 58 -16.41 -0.35 17.23
C GLY A 58 -15.71 0.28 16.02
N VAL A 59 -16.26 1.38 15.49
CA VAL A 59 -15.61 2.16 14.42
C VAL A 59 -14.27 2.74 14.91
N LEU A 60 -14.24 3.31 16.12
CA LEU A 60 -13.00 3.82 16.72
C LEU A 60 -11.94 2.72 16.86
N LEU A 61 -12.31 1.56 17.42
CA LEU A 61 -11.39 0.43 17.59
C LEU A 61 -10.87 -0.07 16.23
N PHE A 62 -11.75 -0.17 15.24
CA PHE A 62 -11.37 -0.53 13.87
C PHE A 62 -10.35 0.46 13.30
N GLU A 63 -10.57 1.77 13.44
CA GLU A 63 -9.64 2.79 12.94
C GLU A 63 -8.28 2.72 13.65
N VAL A 64 -8.25 2.51 14.97
CA VAL A 64 -7.00 2.34 15.71
C VAL A 64 -6.24 1.12 15.19
N ILE A 65 -6.89 -0.04 15.08
CA ILE A 65 -6.25 -1.26 14.57
C ILE A 65 -5.77 -1.06 13.13
N LEU A 66 -6.59 -0.47 12.27
CA LEU A 66 -6.25 -0.22 10.87
C LEU A 66 -5.00 0.64 10.77
N ASN A 67 -4.94 1.77 11.48
CA ASN A 67 -3.80 2.69 11.41
C ASN A 67 -2.54 2.11 12.07
N SER A 68 -2.65 1.42 13.20
CA SER A 68 -1.51 0.72 13.80
C SER A 68 -0.95 -0.36 12.88
N SER A 69 -1.82 -1.05 12.14
CA SER A 69 -1.41 -2.03 11.14
C SER A 69 -0.75 -1.37 9.94
N ALA A 70 -1.25 -0.20 9.49
CA ALA A 70 -0.60 0.61 8.46
C ALA A 70 0.86 0.89 8.84
N GLN A 71 1.06 1.40 10.04
CA GLN A 71 2.37 1.78 10.56
C GLN A 71 3.28 0.57 10.71
N PHE A 72 2.76 -0.54 11.23
CA PHE A 72 3.52 -1.79 11.36
C PHE A 72 3.96 -2.32 9.99
N ASN A 73 3.06 -2.44 9.02
CA ASN A 73 3.35 -2.99 7.69
C ASN A 73 4.38 -2.15 6.92
N HIS A 74 4.49 -0.85 7.22
CA HIS A 74 5.50 0.02 6.62
C HIS A 74 6.75 0.17 7.47
N GLY A 75 6.81 -0.41 8.68
CA GLY A 75 7.95 -0.28 9.55
C GLY A 75 9.25 -0.81 8.93
N ASN A 76 10.37 -0.13 9.17
CA ASN A 76 11.69 -0.64 8.78
C ASN A 76 12.28 -1.56 9.86
N VAL A 77 11.48 -2.52 10.34
CA VAL A 77 11.86 -3.45 11.41
C VAL A 77 12.33 -4.76 10.79
N ALA A 78 13.59 -5.14 11.07
CA ALA A 78 14.14 -6.40 10.63
C ALA A 78 13.57 -7.57 11.48
N ILE A 79 12.74 -8.40 10.87
CA ILE A 79 12.23 -9.63 11.47
C ILE A 79 13.04 -10.80 10.92
N PRO A 80 13.62 -11.68 11.77
CA PRO A 80 14.32 -12.87 11.29
C PRO A 80 13.42 -13.71 10.37
N LEU A 81 13.94 -14.12 9.22
CA LEU A 81 13.14 -14.78 8.17
C LEU A 81 12.36 -16.01 8.66
N SER A 82 12.93 -16.78 9.60
CA SER A 82 12.26 -17.93 10.21
C SER A 82 10.99 -17.55 10.98
N LEU A 83 11.05 -16.46 11.75
CA LEU A 83 9.92 -15.91 12.47
C LEU A 83 8.93 -15.26 11.51
N ASP A 84 9.43 -14.48 10.55
CA ASP A 84 8.58 -13.78 9.59
C ASP A 84 7.74 -14.76 8.75
N ARG A 85 8.30 -15.91 8.35
CA ARG A 85 7.57 -17.01 7.66
C ARG A 85 6.36 -17.54 8.45
N ILE A 86 6.41 -17.49 9.77
CA ILE A 86 5.30 -17.90 10.64
C ILE A 86 4.32 -16.72 10.78
N LEU A 87 4.83 -15.52 11.08
CA LEU A 87 4.00 -14.32 11.28
C LEU A 87 3.18 -13.97 10.04
N ARG A 88 3.78 -14.03 8.84
CA ARG A 88 3.12 -13.73 7.55
C ARG A 88 2.00 -14.69 7.15
N ARG A 89 1.68 -15.68 8.00
CA ARG A 89 0.47 -16.52 7.88
C ARG A 89 -0.73 -15.91 8.60
N PHE A 90 -0.50 -15.02 9.57
CA PHE A 90 -1.53 -14.47 10.45
C PHE A 90 -1.64 -12.96 10.34
N VAL A 91 -0.52 -12.26 10.16
CA VAL A 91 -0.49 -10.79 10.02
C VAL A 91 0.28 -10.41 8.77
N VAL A 92 -0.01 -9.25 8.20
CA VAL A 92 0.83 -8.67 7.16
C VAL A 92 2.09 -8.14 7.84
N THR A 93 3.26 -8.66 7.47
CA THR A 93 4.54 -8.24 8.05
C THR A 93 5.19 -7.14 7.21
N PRO A 94 6.17 -6.40 7.76
CA PRO A 94 6.86 -5.37 6.99
C PRO A 94 7.46 -5.88 5.69
N ASP A 95 8.14 -7.02 5.72
CA ASP A 95 8.74 -7.61 4.53
C ASP A 95 7.69 -8.13 3.53
N MET A 96 6.55 -8.65 4.00
CA MET A 96 5.44 -9.00 3.11
C MET A 96 4.91 -7.76 2.36
N HIS A 97 4.65 -6.67 3.08
CA HIS A 97 4.12 -5.45 2.45
C HIS A 97 5.18 -4.68 1.66
N ARG A 98 6.46 -4.76 2.01
CA ARG A 98 7.55 -4.13 1.25
C ARG A 98 7.59 -4.60 -0.21
N VAL A 99 7.30 -5.87 -0.48
CA VAL A 99 7.21 -6.42 -1.86
C VAL A 99 6.22 -5.63 -2.71
N HIS A 100 5.09 -5.23 -2.12
CA HIS A 100 4.05 -4.42 -2.77
C HIS A 100 4.53 -3.00 -3.14
N HIS A 101 5.61 -2.51 -2.51
CA HIS A 101 6.23 -1.22 -2.83
C HIS A 101 7.36 -1.31 -3.83
N SER A 102 7.64 -2.50 -4.37
CA SER A 102 8.59 -2.68 -5.46
C SER A 102 8.20 -1.86 -6.68
N TRP A 103 9.20 -1.40 -7.42
CA TRP A 103 9.04 -0.80 -8.74
C TRP A 103 8.62 -1.79 -9.85
N LYS A 104 8.69 -3.10 -9.59
CA LYS A 104 8.32 -4.14 -10.56
C LYS A 104 6.83 -4.38 -10.49
N VAL A 105 6.13 -4.14 -11.61
CA VAL A 105 4.66 -4.22 -11.72
C VAL A 105 4.06 -5.50 -11.12
N LYS A 106 4.69 -6.66 -11.33
CA LYS A 106 4.21 -7.94 -10.80
C LYS A 106 4.29 -8.00 -9.27
N GLU A 107 5.28 -7.36 -8.67
CA GLU A 107 5.46 -7.26 -7.22
C GLU A 107 4.56 -6.15 -6.65
N THR A 108 4.49 -4.98 -7.30
CA THR A 108 3.61 -3.87 -6.91
C THR A 108 2.15 -4.30 -6.84
N ASN A 109 1.70 -5.15 -7.76
CA ASN A 109 0.33 -5.65 -7.80
C ASN A 109 0.17 -6.99 -7.06
N SER A 110 0.77 -7.11 -5.88
CA SER A 110 0.64 -8.25 -4.96
C SER A 110 0.55 -7.78 -3.51
N ASN A 111 0.19 -8.66 -2.57
CA ASN A 111 0.16 -8.37 -1.12
C ASN A 111 -0.67 -7.12 -0.74
N PHE A 112 -1.92 -7.04 -1.22
CA PHE A 112 -2.84 -5.94 -0.96
C PHE A 112 -3.44 -5.93 0.45
N GLY A 113 -3.30 -7.02 1.21
CA GLY A 113 -3.77 -7.14 2.57
C GLY A 113 -3.16 -6.07 3.48
N PHE A 114 -3.93 -5.67 4.49
CA PHE A 114 -3.52 -4.62 5.42
C PHE A 114 -3.44 -5.09 6.87
N PHE A 115 -4.20 -6.12 7.24
CA PHE A 115 -4.12 -6.73 8.58
C PHE A 115 -3.93 -8.24 8.46
N PHE A 116 -4.85 -8.90 7.77
CA PHE A 116 -4.77 -10.34 7.49
C PHE A 116 -4.23 -10.61 6.08
N PRO A 117 -3.27 -11.54 5.92
CA PRO A 117 -2.72 -11.95 4.63
C PRO A 117 -3.63 -12.94 3.88
N TRP A 118 -4.71 -13.40 4.53
CA TRP A 118 -5.57 -14.47 4.00
C TRP A 118 -6.27 -14.08 2.71
N TRP A 119 -6.63 -12.81 2.54
CA TRP A 119 -7.22 -12.32 1.30
C TRP A 119 -6.27 -12.47 0.13
N ASP A 120 -4.98 -12.16 0.31
CA ASP A 120 -3.99 -12.33 -0.74
C ASP A 120 -3.78 -13.80 -1.11
N ARG A 121 -3.82 -14.69 -0.12
CA ARG A 121 -3.71 -16.14 -0.35
C ARG A 121 -4.94 -16.68 -1.07
N LEU A 122 -6.14 -16.26 -0.65
CA LEU A 122 -7.41 -16.70 -1.22
C LEU A 122 -7.57 -16.25 -2.67
N PHE A 123 -7.16 -15.02 -2.99
CA PHE A 123 -7.31 -14.45 -4.34
C PHE A 123 -6.06 -14.57 -5.21
N GLY A 124 -5.03 -15.30 -4.75
CA GLY A 124 -3.81 -15.55 -5.54
C GLY A 124 -2.94 -14.31 -5.77
N THR A 125 -3.08 -13.28 -4.94
CA THR A 125 -2.24 -12.07 -4.98
C THR A 125 -1.10 -12.11 -3.97
N TYR A 126 -0.93 -13.20 -3.21
CA TYR A 126 0.18 -13.37 -2.28
C TYR A 126 1.49 -13.60 -3.03
N ARG A 127 2.52 -12.82 -2.67
CA ARG A 127 3.90 -13.02 -3.09
C ARG A 127 4.81 -13.09 -1.88
N ASP A 128 5.58 -14.18 -1.79
CA ASP A 128 6.43 -14.44 -0.65
C ASP A 128 7.68 -13.54 -0.62
N GLN A 129 8.42 -13.50 -1.73
CA GLN A 129 9.69 -12.78 -1.84
C GLN A 129 9.70 -11.95 -3.12
N PRO A 130 10.38 -10.78 -3.11
CA PRO A 130 10.67 -10.06 -4.34
C PRO A 130 11.75 -10.82 -5.14
N GLN A 131 11.78 -10.63 -6.45
CA GLN A 131 12.66 -11.36 -7.36
C GLN A 131 14.15 -11.16 -7.04
N GLU A 132 14.53 -9.98 -6.55
CA GLU A 132 15.91 -9.61 -6.20
C GLU A 132 16.23 -9.84 -4.71
N GLY A 133 15.26 -10.29 -3.92
CA GLY A 133 15.36 -10.33 -2.44
C GLY A 133 15.20 -8.94 -1.80
N HIS A 134 14.80 -8.91 -0.53
CA HIS A 134 14.45 -7.65 0.17
C HIS A 134 15.59 -6.63 0.30
N ARG A 135 16.84 -7.07 0.16
CA ARG A 135 18.02 -6.18 0.24
C ARG A 135 18.31 -5.46 -1.07
N GLU A 136 18.16 -6.15 -2.19
CA GLU A 136 18.51 -5.61 -3.51
C GLU A 136 17.30 -5.03 -4.24
N MET A 137 16.08 -5.30 -3.77
CA MET A 137 14.87 -4.77 -4.40
C MET A 137 14.86 -3.25 -4.42
N THR A 138 14.41 -2.68 -5.54
CA THR A 138 14.19 -1.24 -5.66
C THR A 138 12.76 -0.86 -5.27
N ILE A 139 12.63 0.03 -4.29
CA ILE A 139 11.36 0.56 -3.80
C ILE A 139 10.96 1.82 -4.57
N GLY A 140 9.66 2.03 -4.73
CA GLY A 140 9.09 3.23 -5.32
C GLY A 140 8.84 3.11 -6.82
N LEU A 141 8.27 4.13 -7.45
CA LEU A 141 7.91 4.10 -8.87
C LEU A 141 9.05 4.53 -9.80
N LYS A 142 9.17 3.83 -10.94
CA LYS A 142 10.20 4.08 -11.98
C LYS A 142 10.16 5.52 -12.50
N GLU A 143 8.99 6.12 -12.58
CA GLU A 143 8.75 7.44 -13.15
C GLU A 143 9.04 8.60 -12.18
N TYR A 144 9.33 8.31 -10.90
CA TYR A 144 9.44 9.28 -9.83
C TYR A 144 10.67 9.01 -8.95
N ARG A 145 11.86 8.93 -9.55
CA ARG A 145 13.10 8.51 -8.87
C ARG A 145 14.01 9.65 -8.39
N ASP A 146 13.68 10.88 -8.73
CA ASP A 146 14.47 12.06 -8.37
C ASP A 146 13.99 12.60 -7.01
N PHE A 147 14.71 12.25 -5.94
CA PHE A 147 14.35 12.57 -4.55
C PHE A 147 14.13 14.07 -4.32
N GLU A 148 15.01 14.92 -4.87
CA GLU A 148 14.93 16.38 -4.73
C GLU A 148 13.63 16.97 -5.32
N LYS A 149 13.04 16.26 -6.29
CA LYS A 149 11.76 16.65 -6.89
C LYS A 149 10.55 16.20 -6.07
N LEU A 150 10.67 15.25 -5.15
CA LEU A 150 9.57 14.68 -4.36
C LEU A 150 9.18 15.51 -3.13
N ASN A 151 9.11 16.83 -3.28
CA ASN A 151 8.63 17.72 -2.22
C ASN A 151 7.09 17.75 -2.11
N LEU A 152 6.56 18.35 -1.04
CA LEU A 152 5.11 18.39 -0.75
C LEU A 152 4.26 18.90 -1.94
N LEU A 153 4.65 20.01 -2.55
CA LEU A 153 3.91 20.59 -3.68
C LEU A 153 3.89 19.64 -4.87
N ARG A 154 5.01 18.96 -5.12
CA ARG A 154 5.08 17.93 -6.15
C ARG A 154 4.15 16.77 -5.84
N LEU A 155 4.18 16.23 -4.62
CA LEU A 155 3.34 15.09 -4.22
C LEU A 155 1.85 15.38 -4.38
N LEU A 156 1.42 16.61 -4.07
CA LEU A 156 0.05 17.08 -4.30
C LEU A 156 -0.30 17.21 -5.79
N TRP A 157 0.68 17.48 -6.65
CA TRP A 157 0.46 17.64 -8.09
C TRP A 157 0.51 16.31 -8.85
N ILE A 158 1.24 15.31 -8.37
CA ILE A 158 1.43 14.01 -9.02
C ILE A 158 0.12 13.42 -9.55
N PRO A 159 -1.00 13.38 -8.80
CA PRO A 159 -2.23 12.79 -9.31
C PRO A 159 -2.74 13.44 -10.59
N PHE A 160 -2.45 14.72 -10.84
CA PHE A 160 -2.96 15.46 -11.99
C PHE A 160 -2.10 15.29 -13.25
N GLU A 161 -0.91 14.68 -13.13
CA GLU A 161 -0.07 14.37 -14.28
C GLU A 161 -0.62 13.22 -15.11
N ILE A 162 -0.88 13.50 -16.38
CA ILE A 162 -1.21 12.49 -17.39
C ILE A 162 0.11 11.96 -17.94
N LYS A 163 0.65 10.91 -17.31
CA LYS A 163 1.78 10.16 -17.88
C LYS A 163 1.24 8.96 -18.66
N ILE A 164 1.46 8.96 -19.98
CA ILE A 164 1.18 7.83 -20.85
C ILE A 164 2.14 6.69 -20.44
N GLY A 165 1.60 5.53 -20.05
CA GLY A 165 2.39 4.34 -19.66
C GLY A 165 2.43 4.00 -18.17
N GLY A 166 2.04 4.92 -17.27
CA GLY A 166 2.18 4.73 -15.80
C GLY A 166 1.06 3.97 -15.08
N TYR A 167 0.20 3.26 -15.82
CA TYR A 167 -0.89 2.44 -15.27
C TYR A 167 -0.75 1.00 -15.79
N SER A 168 -0.33 0.10 -14.92
CA SER A 168 0.10 -1.25 -15.29
C SER A 168 -0.62 -2.35 -14.51
N PHE A 169 -1.81 -2.07 -13.98
CA PHE A 169 -2.60 -3.11 -13.30
C PHE A 169 -2.86 -4.29 -14.24
N ARG A 170 -2.25 -5.44 -13.94
CA ARG A 170 -2.22 -6.67 -14.76
C ARG A 170 -1.49 -6.57 -16.11
N ARG A 171 -0.50 -5.70 -16.28
CA ARG A 171 0.40 -5.79 -17.44
C ARG A 171 1.51 -6.81 -17.21
N ASP A 172 1.84 -7.54 -18.27
CA ASP A 172 2.80 -8.66 -18.27
C ASP A 172 4.23 -8.25 -18.66
N ASP A 173 4.46 -6.97 -18.99
CA ASP A 173 5.70 -6.41 -19.51
C ASP A 173 6.78 -6.10 -18.45
#